data_AF-A0A1S1M3G4-F1
#
_entry.id   AF-A0A1S1M3G4-F1
#
_cell.length_a   1.000
_cell.length_b   1.000
_cell.length_c   1.000
_cell.angle_alpha   90.00
_cell.angle_beta   90.00
_cell.angle_gamma   90.00
#
_symmetry.space_group_name_H-M   'P 1'
#
loop_
_entity.id
_entity.type
_entity.pdbx_description
1 polymer ?
#
loop_
_entity_poly.entity_id
_entity_poly.type
_entity_poly.pdbx_seq_one_letter_code
_entity_poly.pdbx_strand_id
1 'polypeptide(L)'
;MVDLAVTDTLVLRFADLGIATYASLRVVGDPSRTVTWVTEQQALEIACGALFSALPDPSESETALLAIERALTVGAFAQPDAELDLARALGSQLVAADGWKLLSESVSSPRAVLFVTPSPRLSRVPWGQLAMPGTDGFRLMELVDVLMAVPPNIVHAPRQPARWCDRHNGPAVLLLDPRVPGQRPDSTLGSVLGRPSPEAPLTRHFGELMDACQVLPAVDAPVELFRRNDIDRHRLAEMCAQRPARMLYVGHASAAEGTVGHAERAALHLAEEHPLTAADMMAARLSIPPRVALLACSSGGDYRFDEATGLAAAMILGGAELVTATLWSLPTAAAYSQFSTHTTDPMAETVAEVDRAHCEEDAGRAVNRWQRVQLRRWRDGDRAASPLHWAAVVSFAVDGAR
;
A
#
# COMPACT_ATOMS: atom_id res chain seq x y z
N MET A 1 -11.08 4.68 -33.11
CA MET A 1 -9.83 4.46 -32.35
C MET A 1 -9.48 5.79 -31.73
N VAL A 2 -9.92 5.99 -30.48
CA VAL A 2 -9.44 7.12 -29.69
C VAL A 2 -8.03 6.74 -29.28
N ASP A 3 -7.07 7.55 -29.71
CA ASP A 3 -5.67 7.45 -29.36
C ASP A 3 -5.56 7.75 -27.85
N LEU A 4 -5.76 6.71 -27.02
CA LEU A 4 -5.39 6.75 -25.62
C LEU A 4 -3.88 6.93 -25.63
N ALA A 5 -3.41 8.16 -25.38
CA ALA A 5 -1.99 8.46 -25.27
C ALA A 5 -1.39 7.51 -24.21
N VAL A 6 -0.79 6.42 -24.67
CA VAL A 6 -0.11 5.46 -23.80
C VAL A 6 1.11 6.20 -23.28
N THR A 7 1.05 6.66 -22.03
CA THR A 7 2.22 7.26 -21.38
C THR A 7 3.35 6.24 -21.34
N ASP A 8 4.59 6.72 -21.45
CA ASP A 8 5.77 5.89 -21.29
C ASP A 8 5.65 5.02 -20.02
N THR A 9 5.89 3.73 -20.19
CA THR A 9 5.94 2.78 -19.07
C THR A 9 7.39 2.43 -18.83
N LEU A 10 7.86 2.63 -17.60
CA LEU A 10 9.20 2.25 -17.15
C LEU A 10 9.12 1.05 -16.22
N VAL A 11 10.18 0.26 -16.18
CA VAL A 11 10.32 -0.88 -15.27
C VAL A 11 11.65 -0.78 -14.56
N LEU A 12 11.61 -0.67 -13.23
CA LEU A 12 12.76 -0.71 -12.33
C LEU A 12 12.77 -2.05 -11.60
N ARG A 13 13.85 -2.82 -11.73
CA ARG A 13 13.99 -4.13 -11.07
C ARG A 13 15.25 -4.20 -10.26
N PHE A 14 15.14 -4.83 -9.09
CA PHE A 14 16.26 -5.18 -8.23
C PHE A 14 16.31 -6.71 -8.05
N ALA A 15 17.52 -7.26 -8.01
CA ALA A 15 17.77 -8.66 -7.73
C ALA A 15 19.01 -8.79 -6.84
N ASP A 16 18.88 -9.53 -5.74
CA ASP A 16 20.01 -9.81 -4.84
C ASP A 16 20.77 -11.03 -5.36
N LEU A 17 22.09 -10.93 -5.50
CA LEU A 17 22.96 -12.04 -5.90
C LEU A 17 24.26 -12.00 -5.09
N GLY A 18 24.36 -12.91 -4.12
CA GLY A 18 25.52 -12.98 -3.22
C GLY A 18 25.62 -11.72 -2.35
N ILE A 19 26.68 -10.95 -2.56
CA ILE A 19 26.99 -9.72 -1.80
C ILE A 19 26.65 -8.43 -2.55
N ALA A 20 25.82 -8.52 -3.59
CA ALA A 20 25.50 -7.38 -4.44
C ALA A 20 24.01 -7.38 -4.78
N THR A 21 23.45 -6.18 -4.87
CA THR A 21 22.11 -5.98 -5.42
C THR A 21 22.25 -5.36 -6.82
N TYR A 22 21.78 -6.08 -7.82
CA TYR A 22 21.77 -5.63 -9.21
C TYR A 22 20.47 -4.90 -9.50
N ALA A 23 20.56 -3.81 -10.25
CA ALA A 23 19.42 -3.00 -10.64
C ALA A 23 19.38 -2.78 -12.14
N SER A 24 18.17 -2.69 -12.69
CA SER A 24 17.94 -2.30 -14.08
C SER A 24 16.74 -1.37 -14.16
N LEU A 25 16.86 -0.32 -14.96
CA LEU A 25 15.78 0.58 -15.33
C LEU A 25 15.67 0.59 -16.86
N ARG A 26 14.46 0.41 -17.37
CA ARG A 26 14.22 0.44 -18.83
C ARG A 26 12.90 1.10 -19.18
N VAL A 27 12.83 1.64 -20.40
CA VAL A 27 11.59 2.07 -21.03
C VAL A 27 10.99 0.89 -21.80
N VAL A 28 9.72 0.56 -21.54
CA VAL A 28 9.02 -0.55 -22.19
C VAL A 28 8.81 -0.20 -23.66
N GLY A 29 9.17 -1.12 -24.55
CA GLY A 29 9.09 -0.92 -26.01
C GLY A 29 10.35 -0.30 -26.62
N ASP A 30 11.32 0.16 -25.82
CA ASP A 30 12.58 0.73 -26.29
C ASP A 30 13.79 0.10 -25.57
N PRO A 31 14.32 -1.04 -26.08
CA PRO A 31 15.47 -1.70 -25.47
C PRO A 31 16.73 -0.85 -25.40
N SER A 32 16.89 0.13 -26.29
CA SER A 32 18.06 1.02 -26.32
C SER A 32 18.09 1.96 -25.12
N ARG A 33 16.94 2.22 -24.50
CA ARG A 33 16.78 3.01 -23.27
C ARG A 33 16.73 2.10 -22.05
N THR A 34 17.84 1.39 -21.82
CA THR A 34 18.05 0.54 -20.64
C THR A 34 19.36 0.92 -19.95
N VAL A 35 19.30 1.09 -18.63
CA VAL A 35 20.48 1.32 -17.79
C VAL A 35 20.51 0.29 -16.67
N THR A 36 21.70 -0.16 -16.32
CA THR A 36 21.93 -1.18 -15.28
C THR A 36 23.03 -0.73 -14.36
N TRP A 37 22.89 -1.00 -13.06
CA TRP A 37 23.91 -0.69 -12.07
C TRP A 37 23.95 -1.76 -10.98
N VAL A 38 25.01 -1.71 -10.17
CA VAL A 38 25.19 -2.55 -9.00
C VAL A 38 25.29 -1.64 -7.78
N THR A 39 24.52 -1.96 -6.75
CA THR A 39 24.57 -1.24 -5.48
C THR A 39 25.49 -1.97 -4.51
N GLU A 40 26.33 -1.20 -3.82
CA GLU A 40 27.27 -1.68 -2.81
C GLU A 40 26.50 -2.08 -1.54
N GLN A 41 26.75 -3.29 -1.04
CA GLN A 41 25.92 -3.90 -0.01
C GLN A 41 25.97 -3.16 1.32
N GLN A 42 27.14 -2.66 1.74
CA GLN A 42 27.27 -2.04 3.05
C GLN A 42 26.50 -0.72 3.12
N ALA A 43 26.67 0.14 2.11
CA ALA A 43 25.93 1.39 2.04
C ALA A 43 24.41 1.18 1.95
N LEU A 44 23.98 0.13 1.23
CA LEU A 44 22.58 -0.25 1.14
C LEU A 44 22.00 -0.71 2.49
N GLU A 45 22.73 -1.54 3.22
CA GLU A 45 22.32 -2.03 4.54
C GLU A 45 22.19 -0.89 5.56
N ILE A 46 23.07 0.12 5.50
CA ILE A 46 22.98 1.31 6.34
C ILE A 46 21.71 2.10 6.01
N ALA A 47 21.44 2.37 4.73
CA ALA A 47 20.27 3.14 4.31
C ALA A 47 18.96 2.40 4.62
N CYS A 48 18.91 1.09 4.40
CA CYS A 48 17.77 0.26 4.80
C CYS A 48 17.62 0.22 6.32
N GLY A 49 18.71 0.07 7.08
CA GLY A 49 18.70 0.12 8.55
C GLY A 49 18.09 1.41 9.08
N ALA A 50 18.48 2.56 8.51
CA ALA A 50 17.91 3.86 8.86
C ALA A 50 16.39 3.92 8.57
N LEU A 51 15.94 3.34 7.45
CA LEU A 51 14.51 3.19 7.17
C LEU A 51 13.83 2.32 8.23
N PHE A 52 14.34 1.13 8.54
CA PHE A 52 13.76 0.23 9.54
C PHE A 52 13.63 0.91 10.91
N SER A 53 14.64 1.67 11.34
CA SER A 53 14.62 2.45 12.58
C SER A 53 13.64 3.64 12.58
N ALA A 54 13.11 4.03 11.42
CA ALA A 54 12.07 5.05 11.29
C ALA A 54 10.65 4.47 11.25
N LEU A 55 10.50 3.16 11.02
CA LEU A 55 9.19 2.50 10.91
C LEU A 55 8.59 2.20 12.29
N PRO A 56 7.25 2.15 12.40
CA PRO A 56 6.52 1.81 13.63
C PRO A 56 6.46 0.29 13.87
N ASP A 57 7.38 -0.48 13.29
CA ASP A 57 7.55 -1.90 13.57
C ASP A 57 8.53 -2.07 14.74
N PRO A 58 8.25 -2.98 15.70
CA PRO A 58 9.11 -3.20 16.85
C PRO A 58 10.46 -3.81 16.44
N SER A 59 11.54 -3.31 17.04
CA SER A 59 12.89 -3.89 16.93
C SER A 59 13.30 -4.60 18.22
N GLU A 60 13.92 -5.77 18.09
CA GLU A 60 14.49 -6.54 19.22
C GLU A 60 13.47 -6.83 20.34
N SER A 61 13.60 -6.17 21.50
CA SER A 61 12.74 -6.30 22.68
C SER A 61 11.74 -5.16 22.84
N GLU A 62 11.66 -4.26 21.86
CA GLU A 62 10.72 -3.14 21.85
C GLU A 62 9.27 -3.63 21.76
N THR A 63 8.38 -3.01 22.54
CA THR A 63 6.95 -3.29 22.42
C THR A 63 6.36 -2.53 21.21
N ALA A 64 5.24 -3.00 20.65
CA ALA A 64 4.58 -2.31 19.54
C ALA A 64 4.25 -0.83 19.86
N LEU A 65 3.88 -0.55 21.11
CA LEU A 65 3.55 0.80 21.55
C LEU A 65 4.80 1.72 21.56
N LEU A 66 5.93 1.22 22.05
CA LEU A 66 7.20 1.96 22.05
C LEU A 66 7.72 2.19 20.62
N ALA A 67 7.53 1.22 19.71
CA ALA A 67 7.88 1.38 18.31
C ALA A 67 7.09 2.50 17.63
N ILE A 68 5.79 2.60 17.93
CA ILE A 68 4.92 3.68 17.45
C ILE A 68 5.37 5.02 18.04
N GLU A 69 5.63 5.08 19.36
CA GLU A 69 6.15 6.28 20.01
C GLU A 69 7.45 6.74 19.35
N ARG A 70 8.41 5.82 19.15
CA ARG A 70 9.69 6.09 18.48
C ARG A 70 9.45 6.67 17.08
N ALA A 71 8.65 6.01 16.26
CA ALA A 71 8.39 6.42 14.89
C ALA A 71 7.75 7.82 14.81
N LEU A 72 6.83 8.15 15.73
CA LEU A 72 6.10 9.42 15.76
C LEU A 72 6.91 10.58 16.37
N THR A 73 7.81 10.31 17.30
CA THR A 73 8.44 11.37 18.12
C THR A 73 9.90 11.64 17.75
N VAL A 74 10.68 10.61 17.41
CA VAL A 74 12.14 10.71 17.22
C VAL A 74 12.62 10.10 15.90
N GLY A 75 11.84 9.23 15.26
CA GLY A 75 12.17 8.60 13.99
C GLY A 75 12.29 9.59 12.84
N ALA A 76 12.87 9.17 11.72
CA ALA A 76 13.08 10.05 10.56
C ALA A 76 11.77 10.65 10.03
N PHE A 77 10.63 9.96 10.16
CA PHE A 77 9.32 10.46 9.76
C PHE A 77 8.64 11.40 10.77
N ALA A 78 9.29 11.70 11.89
CA ALA A 78 8.82 12.69 12.87
C ALA A 78 9.12 14.13 12.43
N GLN A 79 10.15 14.35 11.59
CA GLN A 79 10.64 15.68 11.19
C GLN A 79 10.93 15.80 9.69
N PRO A 80 10.50 16.87 8.99
CA PRO A 80 10.75 17.03 7.55
C PRO A 80 12.21 16.96 7.13
N ASP A 81 13.12 17.57 7.90
CA ASP A 81 14.56 17.54 7.56
C ASP A 81 15.14 16.13 7.72
N ALA A 82 14.81 15.42 8.80
CA ALA A 82 15.25 14.05 9.01
C ALA A 82 14.67 13.07 7.99
N GLU A 83 13.41 13.27 7.58
CA GLU A 83 12.77 12.53 6.50
C GLU A 83 13.49 12.78 5.18
N LEU A 84 13.83 14.03 4.88
CA LEU A 84 14.54 14.41 3.67
C LEU A 84 15.94 13.79 3.61
N ASP A 85 16.64 13.74 4.74
CA ASP A 85 17.96 13.10 4.82
C ASP A 85 17.85 11.59 4.59
N LEU A 86 16.84 10.91 5.16
CA LEU A 86 16.55 9.51 4.87
C LEU A 86 16.21 9.29 3.39
N ALA A 87 15.36 10.14 2.81
CA ALA A 87 14.97 10.08 1.41
C ALA A 87 16.16 10.27 0.45
N ARG A 88 17.10 11.17 0.79
CA ARG A 88 18.36 11.38 0.06
C ARG A 88 19.31 10.20 0.19
N ALA A 89 19.43 9.63 1.38
CA ALA A 89 20.24 8.45 1.61
C ALA A 89 19.73 7.28 0.76
N LEU A 90 18.44 6.97 0.83
CA LEU A 90 17.82 5.92 0.02
C LEU A 90 17.95 6.21 -1.49
N GLY A 91 17.63 7.42 -1.94
CA GLY A 91 17.67 7.78 -3.36
C GLY A 91 19.07 7.73 -3.98
N SER A 92 20.10 8.06 -3.20
CA SER A 92 21.51 7.99 -3.64
C SER A 92 22.04 6.56 -3.71
N GLN A 93 21.55 5.67 -2.84
CA GLN A 93 21.99 4.27 -2.82
C GLN A 93 21.23 3.39 -3.83
N LEU A 94 19.94 3.66 -4.03
CA LEU A 94 19.07 2.78 -4.81
C LEU A 94 19.07 3.11 -6.30
N VAL A 95 19.29 4.37 -6.68
CA VAL A 95 19.20 4.81 -8.07
C VAL A 95 20.49 5.51 -8.48
N ALA A 96 21.22 4.90 -9.42
CA ALA A 96 22.45 5.47 -9.97
C ALA A 96 22.18 6.74 -10.79
N ALA A 97 23.22 7.55 -11.03
CA ALA A 97 23.12 8.80 -11.79
C ALA A 97 22.46 8.61 -13.18
N ASP A 98 22.84 7.57 -13.92
CA ASP A 98 22.22 7.25 -15.22
C ASP A 98 20.75 6.81 -15.10
N GLY A 99 20.38 6.19 -13.98
CA GLY A 99 18.99 5.86 -13.65
C GLY A 99 18.15 7.12 -13.42
N TRP A 100 18.66 8.04 -12.61
CA TRP A 100 18.03 9.36 -12.39
C TRP A 100 17.92 10.16 -13.68
N LYS A 101 18.96 10.13 -14.53
CA LYS A 101 18.94 10.77 -15.84
C LYS A 101 17.82 10.22 -16.72
N LEU A 102 17.71 8.90 -16.84
CA LEU A 102 16.66 8.26 -17.64
C LEU A 102 15.25 8.58 -17.12
N LEU A 103 15.06 8.64 -15.79
CA LEU A 103 13.80 9.07 -15.18
C LEU A 103 13.45 10.51 -15.53
N SER A 104 14.40 11.44 -15.43
CA SER A 104 14.23 12.84 -15.80
C SER A 104 13.89 13.02 -17.28
N GLU A 105 14.55 12.27 -18.17
CA GLU A 105 14.27 12.27 -19.61
C GLU A 105 12.89 11.68 -19.96
N SER A 106 12.26 10.95 -19.03
CA SER A 106 10.96 10.31 -19.23
C SER A 106 9.81 11.07 -18.58
N VAL A 107 10.08 12.25 -17.99
CA VAL A 107 9.03 13.13 -17.44
C VAL A 107 8.11 13.58 -18.57
N SER A 108 6.81 13.37 -18.39
CA SER A 108 5.78 13.58 -19.41
C SER A 108 4.46 14.05 -18.80
N SER A 109 3.55 14.52 -19.65
CA SER A 109 2.16 14.84 -19.29
C SER A 109 1.22 14.22 -20.33
N PRO A 110 0.38 13.22 -19.98
CA PRO A 110 0.24 12.61 -18.65
C PRO A 110 1.54 11.90 -18.21
N ARG A 111 1.74 11.76 -16.88
CA ARG A 111 3.00 11.24 -16.32
C ARG A 111 3.28 9.82 -16.79
N ALA A 112 4.54 9.52 -17.05
CA ALA A 112 5.00 8.15 -17.21
C ALA A 112 4.74 7.33 -15.94
N VAL A 113 4.58 6.03 -16.10
CA VAL A 113 4.35 5.09 -14.98
C VAL A 113 5.58 4.21 -14.80
N LEU A 114 6.11 4.19 -13.59
CA LEU A 114 7.21 3.32 -13.19
C LEU A 114 6.68 2.11 -12.41
N PHE A 115 6.89 0.92 -12.96
CA PHE A 115 6.68 -0.34 -12.25
C PHE A 115 7.94 -0.78 -11.54
N VAL A 116 7.87 -0.95 -10.22
CA VAL A 116 9.00 -1.38 -9.40
C VAL A 116 8.86 -2.85 -9.01
N THR A 117 9.91 -3.63 -9.27
CA THR A 117 10.10 -5.00 -8.77
C THR A 117 11.28 -4.98 -7.79
N PRO A 118 11.03 -4.85 -6.48
CA PRO A 118 12.10 -4.86 -5.48
C PRO A 118 12.66 -6.27 -5.28
N SER A 119 13.86 -6.38 -4.72
CA SER A 119 14.31 -7.61 -4.08
C SER A 119 13.70 -7.72 -2.67
N PRO A 120 13.74 -8.91 -2.02
CA PRO A 120 13.16 -9.07 -0.68
C PRO A 120 13.64 -8.09 0.37
N ARG A 121 14.93 -7.73 0.32
CA ARG A 121 15.53 -6.73 1.19
C ARG A 121 14.95 -5.32 1.01
N LEU A 122 14.51 -5.01 -0.21
CA LEU A 122 14.00 -3.69 -0.61
C LEU A 122 12.47 -3.61 -0.62
N SER A 123 11.80 -4.65 -0.15
CA SER A 123 10.34 -4.78 -0.15
C SER A 123 9.61 -3.70 0.65
N ARG A 124 10.27 -3.00 1.59
CA ARG A 124 9.68 -1.91 2.39
C ARG A 124 10.05 -0.51 1.91
N VAL A 125 10.87 -0.37 0.87
CA VAL A 125 11.30 0.93 0.38
C VAL A 125 10.09 1.73 -0.11
N PRO A 126 9.86 2.96 0.39
CA PRO A 126 8.83 3.84 -0.14
C PRO A 126 9.32 4.47 -1.45
N TRP A 127 9.23 3.73 -2.56
CA TRP A 127 9.85 4.11 -3.84
C TRP A 127 9.51 5.52 -4.31
N GLY A 128 8.27 5.96 -4.14
CA GLY A 128 7.87 7.32 -4.50
C GLY A 128 8.64 8.42 -3.74
N GLN A 129 9.13 8.12 -2.52
CA GLN A 129 9.82 9.04 -1.63
C GLN A 129 11.33 9.12 -1.85
N LEU A 130 11.89 8.35 -2.77
CA LEU A 130 13.31 8.45 -3.07
C LEU A 130 13.62 9.87 -3.57
N ALA A 131 14.61 10.52 -2.96
CA ALA A 131 15.03 11.86 -3.38
C ALA A 131 16.15 11.77 -4.40
N MET A 132 16.01 12.52 -5.49
CA MET A 132 17.09 12.74 -6.44
C MET A 132 18.26 13.42 -5.73
N PRO A 133 19.52 12.95 -5.93
CA PRO A 133 20.69 13.61 -5.41
C PRO A 133 20.79 15.07 -5.88
N GLY A 134 21.09 15.98 -4.95
CA GLY A 134 21.17 17.41 -5.23
C GLY A 134 20.49 18.28 -4.18
N THR A 135 20.47 19.58 -4.41
CA THR A 135 19.91 20.57 -3.47
C THR A 135 18.38 20.61 -3.50
N ASP A 136 17.78 20.35 -4.66
CA ASP A 136 16.36 20.62 -4.91
C ASP A 136 15.42 19.59 -4.25
N GLY A 137 15.94 18.39 -3.96
CA GLY A 137 15.21 17.39 -3.18
C GLY A 137 13.99 16.78 -3.89
N PHE A 138 13.89 16.88 -5.23
CA PHE A 138 12.82 16.26 -6.02
C PHE A 138 12.66 14.78 -5.68
N ARG A 139 11.41 14.34 -5.47
CA ARG A 139 11.06 12.95 -5.21
C ARG A 139 10.76 12.19 -6.50
N LEU A 140 10.96 10.88 -6.48
CA LEU A 140 10.63 10.01 -7.60
C LEU A 140 9.17 10.14 -8.04
N MET A 141 8.23 10.25 -7.08
CA MET A 141 6.81 10.45 -7.37
C MET A 141 6.49 11.80 -8.02
N GLU A 142 7.41 12.77 -7.97
CA GLU A 142 7.28 14.07 -8.66
C GLU A 142 7.75 14.00 -10.12
N LEU A 143 8.44 12.94 -10.52
CA LEU A 143 8.87 12.68 -11.89
C LEU A 143 7.86 11.76 -12.61
N VAL A 144 7.48 10.66 -11.96
CA VAL A 144 6.67 9.56 -12.52
C VAL A 144 5.58 9.12 -11.52
N ASP A 145 4.52 8.47 -12.00
CA ASP A 145 3.63 7.72 -11.11
C ASP A 145 4.29 6.38 -10.78
N VAL A 146 4.37 6.02 -9.49
CA VAL A 146 5.09 4.83 -9.02
C VAL A 146 4.08 3.76 -8.60
N LEU A 147 4.21 2.58 -9.22
CA LEU A 147 3.41 1.39 -8.92
C LEU A 147 4.34 0.20 -8.66
N MET A 148 3.85 -0.76 -7.88
CA MET A 148 4.54 -2.04 -7.72
C MET A 148 4.19 -2.94 -8.89
N ALA A 149 5.19 -3.59 -9.47
CA ALA A 149 4.96 -4.69 -10.38
C ALA A 149 4.32 -5.85 -9.60
N VAL A 150 3.50 -6.64 -10.27
CA VAL A 150 3.06 -7.93 -9.73
C VAL A 150 4.09 -8.99 -10.11
N PRO A 151 4.43 -9.93 -9.22
CA PRO A 151 5.37 -11.01 -9.52
C PRO A 151 4.99 -11.76 -10.82
N PRO A 152 5.95 -12.02 -11.73
CA PRO A 152 5.63 -12.61 -13.04
C PRO A 152 4.88 -13.96 -12.97
N ASN A 153 5.20 -14.80 -11.97
CA ASN A 153 4.49 -16.05 -11.72
C ASN A 153 3.01 -15.84 -11.42
N ILE A 154 2.64 -14.73 -10.79
CA ILE A 154 1.25 -14.35 -10.49
C ILE A 154 0.57 -13.75 -11.73
N VAL A 155 1.26 -12.85 -12.44
CA VAL A 155 0.73 -12.23 -13.68
C VAL A 155 0.36 -13.29 -14.72
N HIS A 156 1.20 -14.31 -14.87
CA HIS A 156 1.05 -15.37 -15.87
C HIS A 156 0.28 -16.60 -15.37
N ALA A 157 -0.18 -16.60 -14.11
CA ALA A 157 -0.99 -17.69 -13.59
C ALA A 157 -2.38 -17.73 -14.26
N PRO A 158 -2.97 -18.91 -14.46
CA PRO A 158 -4.37 -19.01 -14.89
C PRO A 158 -5.31 -18.38 -13.86
N ARG A 159 -6.04 -17.35 -14.26
CA ARG A 159 -7.08 -16.68 -13.46
C ARG A 159 -8.21 -16.17 -14.34
N GLN A 160 -9.29 -15.73 -13.71
CA GLN A 160 -10.38 -15.01 -14.37
C GLN A 160 -10.32 -13.53 -13.97
N PRO A 161 -9.72 -12.65 -14.78
CA PRO A 161 -9.65 -11.23 -14.46
C PRO A 161 -11.06 -10.63 -14.35
N ALA A 162 -11.31 -9.94 -13.25
CA ALA A 162 -12.40 -8.99 -13.15
C ALA A 162 -11.89 -7.68 -13.72
N ARG A 163 -12.54 -7.17 -14.78
CA ARG A 163 -12.15 -5.89 -15.38
C ARG A 163 -12.94 -4.74 -14.78
N TRP A 164 -12.28 -3.63 -14.51
CA TRP A 164 -12.96 -2.43 -14.01
C TRP A 164 -14.06 -1.96 -14.97
N CYS A 165 -13.78 -1.89 -16.26
CA CYS A 165 -14.76 -1.46 -17.27
C CYS A 165 -16.04 -2.30 -17.26
N ASP A 166 -15.96 -3.59 -16.90
CA ASP A 166 -17.12 -4.49 -16.83
C ASP A 166 -17.88 -4.41 -15.50
N ARG A 167 -17.23 -3.94 -14.42
CA ARG A 167 -17.79 -3.97 -13.06
C ARG A 167 -17.91 -2.61 -12.38
N HIS A 168 -17.52 -1.50 -13.00
CA HIS A 168 -17.49 -0.16 -12.38
C HIS A 168 -18.83 0.31 -11.79
N ASN A 169 -19.96 -0.21 -12.28
CA ASN A 169 -21.31 0.10 -11.75
C ASN A 169 -21.80 -0.88 -10.66
N GLY A 170 -20.98 -1.87 -10.29
CA GLY A 170 -21.30 -2.83 -9.22
C GLY A 170 -21.18 -2.21 -7.82
N PRO A 171 -21.61 -2.93 -6.77
CA PRO A 171 -21.53 -2.43 -5.41
C PRO A 171 -20.08 -2.28 -4.91
N ALA A 172 -19.88 -1.44 -3.90
CA ALA A 172 -18.62 -1.36 -3.14
C ALA A 172 -18.69 -2.27 -1.90
N VAL A 173 -17.75 -3.19 -1.76
CA VAL A 173 -17.63 -4.05 -0.56
C VAL A 173 -16.74 -3.37 0.47
N LEU A 174 -17.26 -3.14 1.68
CA LEU A 174 -16.60 -2.41 2.76
C LEU A 174 -16.45 -3.31 3.99
N LEU A 175 -15.21 -3.60 4.36
CA LEU A 175 -14.85 -4.36 5.57
C LEU A 175 -14.08 -3.42 6.49
N LEU A 176 -14.80 -2.67 7.33
CA LEU A 176 -14.25 -1.57 8.12
C LEU A 176 -14.09 -1.95 9.60
N ASP A 177 -12.85 -2.19 10.00
CA ASP A 177 -12.42 -2.57 11.35
C ASP A 177 -13.26 -3.75 11.93
N PRO A 178 -13.37 -4.92 11.25
CA PRO A 178 -14.16 -6.04 11.77
C PRO A 178 -13.75 -6.45 13.20
N ARG A 179 -14.72 -6.83 14.04
CA ARG A 179 -14.43 -7.26 15.43
C ARG A 179 -13.83 -8.66 15.44
N VAL A 180 -12.53 -8.74 15.71
CA VAL A 180 -11.87 -10.03 16.01
C VAL A 180 -12.46 -10.64 17.29
N PRO A 181 -12.96 -11.89 17.27
CA PRO A 181 -13.53 -12.54 18.45
C PRO A 181 -12.56 -12.60 19.63
N GLY A 182 -13.07 -12.40 20.84
CA GLY A 182 -12.28 -12.41 22.07
C GLY A 182 -11.40 -11.17 22.31
N GLN A 183 -11.35 -10.23 21.36
CA GLN A 183 -10.49 -9.04 21.44
C GLN A 183 -11.26 -7.82 21.94
N ARG A 184 -10.69 -7.13 22.92
CA ARG A 184 -11.24 -5.87 23.44
C ARG A 184 -10.86 -4.70 22.53
N PRO A 185 -11.58 -3.58 22.54
CA PRO A 185 -11.22 -2.43 21.71
C PRO A 185 -9.81 -1.87 21.95
N ASP A 186 -9.24 -2.08 23.13
CA ASP A 186 -7.92 -1.64 23.57
C ASP A 186 -6.85 -2.76 23.54
N SER A 187 -7.18 -3.96 23.03
CA SER A 187 -6.21 -5.05 22.88
C SER A 187 -5.36 -4.92 21.60
N THR A 188 -4.39 -5.82 21.43
CA THR A 188 -3.48 -5.84 20.26
C THR A 188 -4.22 -5.95 18.92
N LEU A 189 -5.31 -6.72 18.88
CA LEU A 189 -6.22 -6.84 17.74
C LEU A 189 -7.53 -6.05 18.00
N GLY A 190 -7.42 -4.95 18.74
CA GLY A 190 -8.51 -4.05 19.10
C GLY A 190 -8.94 -3.11 17.97
N SER A 191 -9.41 -1.90 18.29
CA SER A 191 -9.86 -0.96 17.26
C SER A 191 -8.71 -0.38 16.45
N VAL A 192 -8.81 -0.45 15.13
CA VAL A 192 -7.93 0.31 14.22
C VAL A 192 -8.43 1.75 14.07
N LEU A 193 -9.74 1.93 13.91
CA LEU A 193 -10.37 3.22 13.57
C LEU A 193 -10.94 3.99 14.76
N GLY A 194 -10.70 3.49 15.98
CA GLY A 194 -11.29 4.06 17.19
C GLY A 194 -12.80 3.80 17.30
N ARG A 195 -13.45 4.52 18.22
CA ARG A 195 -14.88 4.33 18.50
C ARG A 195 -15.73 4.89 17.35
N PRO A 196 -16.59 4.09 16.69
CA PRO A 196 -17.50 4.60 15.68
C PRO A 196 -18.45 5.64 16.26
N SER A 197 -18.67 6.73 15.51
CA SER A 197 -19.60 7.81 15.84
C SER A 197 -20.28 8.31 14.57
N PRO A 198 -21.58 8.66 14.58
CA PRO A 198 -22.26 9.28 13.45
C PRO A 198 -21.58 10.55 12.92
N GLU A 199 -20.93 11.32 13.81
CA GLU A 199 -20.29 12.60 13.47
C GLU A 199 -18.85 12.44 12.96
N ALA A 200 -18.26 11.24 13.11
CA ALA A 200 -16.87 11.00 12.74
C ALA A 200 -16.66 11.24 11.22
N PRO A 201 -15.50 11.82 10.81
CA PRO A 201 -15.23 12.12 9.40
C PRO A 201 -15.40 10.90 8.47
N LEU A 202 -14.94 9.72 8.88
CA LEU A 202 -15.10 8.49 8.09
C LEU A 202 -16.57 8.07 7.95
N THR A 203 -17.37 8.20 9.01
CA THR A 203 -18.80 7.88 8.94
C THR A 203 -19.52 8.78 7.95
N ARG A 204 -19.19 10.08 7.92
CA ARG A 204 -19.72 11.03 6.93
C ARG A 204 -19.27 10.66 5.52
N HIS A 205 -17.99 10.36 5.33
CA HIS A 205 -17.44 9.94 4.04
C HIS A 205 -18.15 8.72 3.46
N PHE A 206 -18.36 7.66 4.25
CA PHE A 206 -19.09 6.49 3.77
C PHE A 206 -20.61 6.72 3.66
N GLY A 207 -21.17 7.70 4.37
CA GLY A 207 -22.54 8.16 4.12
C GLY A 207 -22.70 8.78 2.74
N GLU A 208 -21.78 9.67 2.35
CA GLU A 208 -21.75 10.24 0.99
C GLU A 208 -21.58 9.14 -0.07
N LEU A 209 -20.80 8.10 0.22
CA LEU A 209 -20.65 6.96 -0.68
C LEU A 209 -21.95 6.14 -0.81
N MET A 210 -22.63 5.88 0.31
CA MET A 210 -23.91 5.17 0.35
C MET A 210 -25.01 5.88 -0.44
N ASP A 211 -24.99 7.23 -0.46
CA ASP A 211 -25.91 8.03 -1.27
C ASP A 211 -25.61 7.92 -2.77
N ALA A 212 -24.35 7.65 -3.14
CA ALA A 212 -23.88 7.62 -4.52
C ALA A 212 -23.95 6.23 -5.17
N CYS A 213 -23.73 5.15 -4.41
CA CYS A 213 -23.73 3.79 -4.94
C CYS A 213 -24.16 2.75 -3.89
N GLN A 214 -24.54 1.57 -4.38
CA GLN A 214 -24.80 0.43 -3.49
C GLN A 214 -23.52 0.01 -2.76
N VAL A 215 -23.62 -0.17 -1.44
CA VAL A 215 -22.54 -0.71 -0.61
C VAL A 215 -22.92 -2.09 -0.05
N LEU A 216 -21.91 -2.90 0.24
CA LEU A 216 -22.04 -4.19 0.89
C LEU A 216 -21.10 -4.23 2.12
N PRO A 217 -21.57 -4.70 3.30
CA PRO A 217 -22.93 -5.14 3.58
C PRO A 217 -23.94 -3.97 3.50
N ALA A 218 -25.19 -4.28 3.16
CA ALA A 218 -26.26 -3.29 3.23
C ALA A 218 -26.55 -2.96 4.70
N VAL A 219 -26.66 -1.68 5.01
CA VAL A 219 -26.92 -1.13 6.34
C VAL A 219 -27.85 0.08 6.24
N ASP A 220 -28.57 0.38 7.32
CA ASP A 220 -29.50 1.52 7.34
C ASP A 220 -28.78 2.83 7.69
N ALA A 221 -27.67 2.75 8.44
CA ALA A 221 -26.88 3.91 8.83
C ALA A 221 -25.38 3.68 8.58
N PRO A 222 -24.60 4.69 8.11
CA PRO A 222 -23.19 4.51 7.79
C PRO A 222 -22.32 4.06 8.96
N VAL A 223 -22.69 4.42 10.20
CA VAL A 223 -21.98 4.02 11.41
C VAL A 223 -22.00 2.49 11.64
N GLU A 224 -22.96 1.77 11.05
CA GLU A 224 -23.12 0.32 11.17
C GLU A 224 -22.17 -0.48 10.26
N LEU A 225 -21.43 0.21 9.38
CA LEU A 225 -20.37 -0.40 8.57
C LEU A 225 -19.15 -0.79 9.41
N PHE A 226 -18.94 -0.10 10.54
CA PHE A 226 -17.76 -0.25 11.37
C PHE A 226 -17.94 -1.28 12.47
N ARG A 227 -16.85 -1.97 12.85
CA ARG A 227 -16.83 -2.85 14.04
C ARG A 227 -17.94 -3.91 14.02
N ARG A 228 -18.27 -4.43 12.84
CA ARG A 228 -19.22 -5.53 12.67
C ARG A 228 -18.65 -6.84 13.20
N ASN A 229 -19.52 -7.73 13.66
CA ASN A 229 -19.17 -9.03 14.24
C ASN A 229 -19.67 -10.22 13.38
N ASP A 230 -20.17 -9.95 12.18
CA ASP A 230 -20.78 -10.90 11.26
C ASP A 230 -20.08 -10.95 9.89
N ILE A 231 -18.89 -10.34 9.79
CA ILE A 231 -18.08 -10.33 8.57
C ILE A 231 -17.03 -11.43 8.67
N ASP A 232 -17.43 -12.67 8.39
CA ASP A 232 -16.55 -13.83 8.25
C ASP A 232 -16.22 -14.13 6.78
N ARG A 233 -15.40 -15.17 6.53
CA ARG A 233 -15.01 -15.61 5.19
C ARG A 233 -16.18 -16.02 4.30
N HIS A 234 -17.27 -16.55 4.89
CA HIS A 234 -18.46 -16.95 4.14
C HIS A 234 -19.21 -15.71 3.68
N ARG A 235 -19.40 -14.74 4.58
CA ARG A 235 -20.04 -13.46 4.25
C ARG A 235 -19.25 -12.68 3.22
N LEU A 236 -17.92 -12.67 3.32
CA LEU A 236 -17.04 -12.10 2.30
C LEU A 236 -17.26 -12.78 0.93
N ALA A 237 -17.30 -14.11 0.89
CA ALA A 237 -17.55 -14.85 -0.34
C ALA A 237 -18.92 -14.52 -0.96
N GLU A 238 -19.97 -14.40 -0.14
CA GLU A 238 -21.32 -13.98 -0.59
C GLU A 238 -21.33 -12.57 -1.16
N MET A 239 -20.62 -11.63 -0.54
CA MET A 239 -20.51 -10.25 -1.04
C MET A 239 -19.72 -10.21 -2.35
N CYS A 240 -18.63 -10.94 -2.45
CA CYS A 240 -17.83 -11.07 -3.68
C CYS A 240 -18.62 -11.73 -4.83
N ALA A 241 -19.51 -12.70 -4.52
CA ALA A 241 -20.37 -13.33 -5.51
C ALA A 241 -21.37 -12.35 -6.17
N GLN A 242 -21.65 -11.21 -5.53
CA GLN A 242 -22.50 -10.15 -6.09
C GLN A 242 -21.77 -9.26 -7.12
N ARG A 243 -20.57 -9.67 -7.56
CA ARG A 243 -19.75 -9.01 -8.59
C ARG A 243 -19.50 -7.52 -8.28
N PRO A 244 -18.93 -7.19 -7.11
CA PRO A 244 -18.66 -5.81 -6.74
C PRO A 244 -17.69 -5.12 -7.71
N ALA A 245 -17.79 -3.79 -7.74
CA ALA A 245 -16.86 -2.92 -8.45
C ALA A 245 -15.51 -2.85 -7.72
N ARG A 246 -15.54 -2.81 -6.39
CA ARG A 246 -14.35 -2.68 -5.56
C ARG A 246 -14.53 -3.27 -4.17
N MET A 247 -13.43 -3.54 -3.50
CA MET A 247 -13.38 -3.94 -2.10
C MET A 247 -12.39 -3.07 -1.33
N LEU A 248 -12.82 -2.54 -0.18
CA LEU A 248 -11.96 -1.85 0.79
C LEU A 248 -11.98 -2.62 2.11
N TYR A 249 -10.81 -3.08 2.52
CA TYR A 249 -10.56 -3.67 3.83
C TYR A 249 -9.71 -2.72 4.66
N VAL A 250 -10.16 -2.42 5.87
CA VAL A 250 -9.40 -1.70 6.89
C VAL A 250 -9.43 -2.53 8.16
N GLY A 251 -8.28 -2.92 8.69
CA GLY A 251 -8.26 -3.82 9.84
C GLY A 251 -6.89 -4.40 10.12
N HIS A 252 -6.88 -5.53 10.84
CA HIS A 252 -5.65 -6.22 11.22
C HIS A 252 -5.22 -7.22 10.17
N ALA A 253 -3.92 -7.26 9.90
CA ALA A 253 -3.30 -8.32 9.14
C ALA A 253 -2.15 -8.93 9.93
N SER A 254 -1.97 -10.24 9.79
CA SER A 254 -0.78 -10.93 10.27
C SER A 254 0.15 -11.17 9.08
N ALA A 255 1.42 -10.82 9.24
CA ALA A 255 2.46 -11.21 8.31
C ALA A 255 2.80 -12.70 8.49
N ALA A 256 3.33 -13.33 7.44
CA ALA A 256 3.93 -14.65 7.58
C ALA A 256 5.21 -14.54 8.44
N GLU A 257 5.29 -15.31 9.54
CA GLU A 257 6.46 -15.33 10.42
C GLU A 257 7.66 -16.07 9.77
N GLY A 258 8.87 -15.53 9.98
CA GLY A 258 10.16 -16.20 9.68
C GLY A 258 10.89 -15.72 8.41
N THR A 259 12.22 -15.91 8.39
CA THR A 259 13.11 -15.61 7.25
C THR A 259 13.02 -16.64 6.12
N VAL A 260 12.43 -17.80 6.39
CA VAL A 260 12.13 -18.86 5.40
C VAL A 260 10.62 -18.88 5.11
N GLY A 261 9.99 -17.69 5.20
CA GLY A 261 8.55 -17.50 5.39
C GLY A 261 7.69 -17.79 4.16
N HIS A 262 6.61 -18.51 4.43
CA HIS A 262 5.52 -18.84 3.53
C HIS A 262 4.59 -17.64 3.34
N ALA A 263 4.78 -16.82 2.30
CA ALA A 263 3.97 -15.62 2.04
C ALA A 263 2.46 -15.92 2.05
N GLU A 264 2.06 -17.12 1.66
CA GLU A 264 0.68 -17.60 1.64
C GLU A 264 0.02 -17.67 3.02
N ARG A 265 0.80 -17.56 4.11
CA ARG A 265 0.28 -17.48 5.50
C ARG A 265 -0.08 -16.07 5.93
N ALA A 266 0.26 -15.04 5.15
CA ALA A 266 -0.23 -13.70 5.40
C ALA A 266 -1.77 -13.71 5.43
N ALA A 267 -2.36 -13.06 6.43
CA ALA A 267 -3.78 -13.27 6.73
C ALA A 267 -4.50 -11.99 7.13
N LEU A 268 -5.78 -11.88 6.75
CA LEU A 268 -6.68 -10.84 7.22
C LEU A 268 -7.46 -11.34 8.43
N HIS A 269 -7.60 -10.48 9.45
CA HIS A 269 -8.46 -10.79 10.59
C HIS A 269 -9.87 -10.32 10.29
N LEU A 270 -10.79 -11.28 10.30
CA LEU A 270 -12.22 -11.09 10.09
C LEU A 270 -12.96 -11.30 11.42
N ALA A 271 -14.28 -11.22 11.42
CA ALA A 271 -15.10 -11.48 12.60
C ALA A 271 -15.27 -12.99 12.86
N GLU A 272 -14.17 -13.73 12.86
CA GLU A 272 -14.12 -15.17 13.07
C GLU A 272 -12.86 -15.58 13.83
N GLU A 273 -12.84 -16.79 14.38
CA GLU A 273 -11.77 -17.26 15.29
C GLU A 273 -10.42 -17.45 14.58
N HIS A 274 -10.44 -17.88 13.32
CA HIS A 274 -9.23 -18.15 12.54
C HIS A 274 -9.05 -17.08 11.45
N PRO A 275 -7.88 -16.45 11.33
CA PRO A 275 -7.66 -15.44 10.31
C PRO A 275 -7.75 -16.05 8.91
N LEU A 276 -8.20 -15.25 7.94
CA LEU A 276 -8.34 -15.67 6.55
C LEU A 276 -6.99 -15.50 5.84
N THR A 277 -6.30 -16.60 5.59
CA THR A 277 -4.96 -16.59 4.97
C THR A 277 -5.04 -16.37 3.45
N ALA A 278 -3.96 -15.89 2.84
CA ALA A 278 -3.81 -15.83 1.39
C ALA A 278 -3.99 -17.22 0.75
N ALA A 279 -3.47 -18.27 1.40
CA ALA A 279 -3.69 -19.67 1.00
C ALA A 279 -5.18 -20.04 0.99
N ASP A 280 -5.93 -19.70 2.03
CA ASP A 280 -7.38 -19.96 2.09
C ASP A 280 -8.13 -19.26 0.96
N MET A 281 -7.80 -17.99 0.67
CA MET A 281 -8.42 -17.22 -0.40
C MET A 281 -8.17 -17.86 -1.77
N MET A 282 -6.93 -18.28 -2.02
CA MET A 282 -6.54 -18.98 -3.25
C MET A 282 -7.24 -20.34 -3.39
N ALA A 283 -7.27 -21.13 -2.30
CA ALA A 283 -7.92 -22.43 -2.26
C ALA A 283 -9.43 -22.33 -2.49
N ALA A 284 -10.07 -21.33 -1.89
CA ALA A 284 -11.50 -21.05 -2.04
C ALA A 284 -11.87 -20.45 -3.41
N ARG A 285 -10.88 -19.98 -4.18
CA ARG A 285 -11.07 -19.28 -5.46
C ARG A 285 -12.08 -18.13 -5.35
N LEU A 286 -11.93 -17.30 -4.32
CA LEU A 286 -12.80 -16.14 -4.10
C LEU A 286 -12.85 -15.26 -5.35
N SER A 287 -14.06 -14.85 -5.77
CA SER A 287 -14.24 -13.98 -6.94
C SER A 287 -13.98 -12.52 -6.55
N ILE A 288 -12.71 -12.15 -6.53
CA ILE A 288 -12.26 -10.83 -6.08
C ILE A 288 -12.66 -9.75 -7.13
N PRO A 289 -13.14 -8.57 -6.69
CA PRO A 289 -13.42 -7.45 -7.60
C PRO A 289 -12.17 -6.93 -8.33
N PRO A 290 -12.33 -6.15 -9.41
CA PRO A 290 -11.20 -5.60 -10.15
C PRO A 290 -10.27 -4.75 -9.28
N ARG A 291 -10.83 -4.07 -8.27
CA ARG A 291 -10.07 -3.16 -7.40
C ARG A 291 -10.19 -3.55 -5.95
N VAL A 292 -9.05 -3.65 -5.28
CA VAL A 292 -8.97 -3.98 -3.86
C VAL A 292 -8.05 -3.00 -3.14
N ALA A 293 -8.48 -2.48 -2.01
CA ALA A 293 -7.64 -1.76 -1.06
C ALA A 293 -7.56 -2.55 0.25
N LEU A 294 -6.33 -2.89 0.68
CA LEU A 294 -6.02 -3.60 1.92
C LEU A 294 -5.24 -2.67 2.85
N LEU A 295 -5.93 -1.84 3.62
CA LEU A 295 -5.33 -0.94 4.62
C LEU A 295 -5.16 -1.68 5.95
N ALA A 296 -4.14 -2.53 5.99
CA ALA A 296 -3.77 -3.37 7.11
C ALA A 296 -2.26 -3.58 7.14
N CYS A 297 -1.69 -3.80 8.33
CA CYS A 297 -0.25 -3.83 8.55
C CYS A 297 0.49 -4.78 7.59
N SER A 298 1.44 -4.24 6.81
CA SER A 298 2.26 -5.01 5.88
C SER A 298 1.47 -5.87 4.86
N SER A 299 0.25 -5.46 4.50
CA SER A 299 -0.61 -6.19 3.54
C SER A 299 -0.03 -6.27 2.13
N GLY A 300 0.90 -5.37 1.76
CA GLY A 300 1.64 -5.36 0.49
C GLY A 300 3.01 -6.01 0.59
N GLY A 301 3.23 -6.85 1.61
CA GLY A 301 4.52 -7.46 1.93
C GLY A 301 4.93 -8.63 1.05
N ASP A 302 4.24 -8.92 -0.05
CA ASP A 302 4.47 -10.10 -0.91
C ASP A 302 5.94 -10.25 -1.33
N TYR A 303 6.61 -9.15 -1.69
CA TYR A 303 8.02 -9.19 -2.09
C TYR A 303 8.99 -9.50 -0.95
N ARG A 304 8.57 -9.55 0.33
CA ARG A 304 9.46 -9.91 1.46
C ARG A 304 9.95 -11.36 1.41
N PHE A 305 9.33 -12.19 0.58
CA PHE A 305 9.57 -13.62 0.50
C PHE A 305 10.01 -14.01 -0.91
N ASP A 306 10.77 -15.09 -1.04
CA ASP A 306 11.21 -15.60 -2.34
C ASP A 306 10.01 -16.04 -3.20
N GLU A 307 9.01 -16.67 -2.57
CA GLU A 307 7.71 -16.94 -3.17
C GLU A 307 6.73 -15.82 -2.82
N ALA A 308 6.54 -14.89 -3.75
CA ALA A 308 5.66 -13.73 -3.56
C ALA A 308 4.17 -14.08 -3.77
N THR A 309 3.64 -14.97 -2.93
CA THR A 309 2.25 -15.49 -2.92
C THR A 309 1.44 -14.95 -1.73
N GLY A 310 1.65 -13.69 -1.38
CA GLY A 310 1.01 -13.04 -0.23
C GLY A 310 -0.42 -12.56 -0.51
N LEU A 311 -0.88 -11.61 0.30
CA LEU A 311 -2.24 -11.09 0.22
C LEU A 311 -2.50 -10.37 -1.11
N ALA A 312 -1.54 -9.57 -1.62
CA ALA A 312 -1.73 -8.87 -2.88
C ALA A 312 -1.85 -9.86 -4.05
N ALA A 313 -0.97 -10.87 -4.08
CA ALA A 313 -1.03 -11.97 -5.04
C ALA A 313 -2.36 -12.74 -4.97
N ALA A 314 -2.84 -13.07 -3.77
CA ALA A 314 -4.13 -13.76 -3.60
C ALA A 314 -5.30 -12.94 -4.18
N MET A 315 -5.32 -11.62 -3.99
CA MET A 315 -6.34 -10.75 -4.59
C MET A 315 -6.28 -10.76 -6.12
N ILE A 316 -5.07 -10.69 -6.69
CA ILE A 316 -4.87 -10.70 -8.15
C ILE A 316 -5.27 -12.04 -8.75
N LEU A 317 -4.87 -13.16 -8.13
CA LEU A 317 -5.27 -14.51 -8.54
C LEU A 317 -6.78 -14.72 -8.45
N GLY A 318 -7.43 -14.09 -7.47
CA GLY A 318 -8.89 -14.07 -7.33
C GLY A 318 -9.63 -13.20 -8.35
N GLY A 319 -8.93 -12.34 -9.08
CA GLY A 319 -9.47 -11.57 -10.20
C GLY A 319 -9.09 -10.09 -10.25
N ALA A 320 -8.47 -9.53 -9.21
CA ALA A 320 -8.15 -8.10 -9.19
C ALA A 320 -7.15 -7.71 -10.29
N GLU A 321 -7.36 -6.53 -10.86
CA GLU A 321 -6.42 -5.85 -11.76
C GLU A 321 -5.58 -4.80 -11.02
N LEU A 322 -6.08 -4.30 -9.88
CA LEU A 322 -5.37 -3.34 -9.00
C LEU A 322 -5.56 -3.70 -7.52
N VAL A 323 -4.45 -3.74 -6.78
CA VAL A 323 -4.44 -3.91 -5.33
C VAL A 323 -3.63 -2.80 -4.68
N THR A 324 -4.28 -1.94 -3.89
CA THR A 324 -3.61 -0.97 -3.03
C THR A 324 -3.41 -1.58 -1.65
N ALA A 325 -2.20 -1.52 -1.11
CA ALA A 325 -1.81 -2.18 0.13
C ALA A 325 -0.76 -1.36 0.89
N THR A 326 -0.30 -1.83 2.05
CA THR A 326 0.68 -1.11 2.88
C THR A 326 2.01 -1.86 2.98
N LEU A 327 3.12 -1.13 2.95
CA LEU A 327 4.48 -1.67 3.02
C LEU A 327 4.93 -2.04 4.43
N TRP A 328 4.34 -1.45 5.46
CA TRP A 328 4.70 -1.62 6.88
C TRP A 328 3.49 -1.48 7.79
N SER A 329 3.68 -1.61 9.11
CA SER A 329 2.59 -1.49 10.09
C SER A 329 2.10 -0.04 10.22
N LEU A 330 0.80 0.19 10.34
CA LEU A 330 0.26 1.56 10.48
C LEU A 330 -0.17 1.83 11.92
N PRO A 331 0.15 3.01 12.49
CA PRO A 331 -0.41 3.40 13.78
C PRO A 331 -1.93 3.48 13.71
N THR A 332 -2.62 2.83 14.66
CA THR A 332 -4.08 2.96 14.83
C THR A 332 -4.45 4.38 15.27
N ALA A 333 -5.73 4.76 15.12
CA ALA A 333 -6.19 6.07 15.54
C ALA A 333 -5.91 6.34 17.04
N ALA A 334 -6.12 5.33 17.89
CA ALA A 334 -5.85 5.41 19.32
C ALA A 334 -4.35 5.59 19.61
N ALA A 335 -3.49 4.76 19.00
CA ALA A 335 -2.06 4.83 19.22
C ALA A 335 -1.46 6.15 18.71
N TYR A 336 -1.93 6.66 17.56
CA TYR A 336 -1.54 7.97 17.05
C TYR A 336 -1.95 9.09 18.02
N SER A 337 -3.19 9.08 18.50
CA SER A 337 -3.69 10.10 19.44
C SER A 337 -2.96 10.13 20.79
N GLN A 338 -2.36 9.01 21.19
CA GLN A 338 -1.60 8.92 22.44
C GLN A 338 -0.28 9.68 22.38
N PHE A 339 0.37 9.73 21.22
CA PHE A 339 1.70 10.33 21.03
C PHE A 339 1.70 11.59 20.17
N SER A 340 0.58 11.91 19.53
CA SER A 340 0.38 13.11 18.73
C SER A 340 -0.42 14.16 19.50
N THR A 341 -0.07 15.43 19.33
CA THR A 341 -0.84 16.56 19.84
C THR A 341 -1.84 17.10 18.82
N HIS A 342 -1.88 16.52 17.62
CA HIS A 342 -2.77 16.94 16.54
C HIS A 342 -4.17 16.33 16.68
N THR A 343 -5.18 17.10 16.29
CA THR A 343 -6.59 16.67 16.29
C THR A 343 -7.00 15.90 15.04
N THR A 344 -6.14 15.88 14.03
CA THR A 344 -6.33 15.13 12.79
C THR A 344 -6.04 13.65 13.00
N ASP A 345 -6.75 12.81 12.25
CA ASP A 345 -6.55 11.36 12.23
C ASP A 345 -6.01 10.95 10.84
N PRO A 346 -4.69 10.75 10.70
CA PRO A 346 -4.09 10.35 9.42
C PRO A 346 -4.56 8.98 8.92
N MET A 347 -5.00 8.09 9.81
CA MET A 347 -5.59 6.81 9.42
C MET A 347 -6.93 7.05 8.73
N ALA A 348 -7.81 7.87 9.32
CA ALA A 348 -9.07 8.26 8.72
C ALA A 348 -8.89 8.96 7.37
N GLU A 349 -7.94 9.89 7.28
CA GLU A 349 -7.62 10.56 6.01
C GLU A 349 -7.15 9.55 4.95
N THR A 350 -6.22 8.66 5.30
CA THR A 350 -5.70 7.62 4.38
C THR A 350 -6.81 6.72 3.86
N VAL A 351 -7.72 6.26 4.72
CA VAL A 351 -8.86 5.42 4.33
C VAL A 351 -9.77 6.13 3.33
N ALA A 352 -10.16 7.38 3.63
CA ALA A 352 -11.05 8.15 2.77
C ALA A 352 -10.41 8.48 1.41
N GLU A 353 -9.13 8.84 1.39
CA GLU A 353 -8.43 9.21 0.16
C GLU A 353 -8.14 7.99 -0.73
N VAL A 354 -7.88 6.81 -0.14
CA VAL A 354 -7.76 5.56 -0.91
C VAL A 354 -9.11 5.12 -1.46
N ASP A 355 -10.22 5.21 -0.71
CA ASP A 355 -11.54 4.91 -1.27
C ASP A 355 -11.88 5.84 -2.46
N ARG A 356 -11.66 7.15 -2.32
CA ARG A 356 -11.86 8.11 -3.42
C ARG A 356 -10.99 7.79 -4.63
N ALA A 357 -9.72 7.47 -4.42
CA ALA A 357 -8.82 7.08 -5.52
C ALA A 357 -9.35 5.84 -6.26
N HIS A 358 -9.91 4.87 -5.54
CA HIS A 358 -10.50 3.66 -6.12
C HIS A 358 -11.81 3.89 -6.88
N CYS A 359 -12.39 5.10 -6.84
CA CYS A 359 -13.49 5.53 -7.71
C CYS A 359 -13.01 6.00 -9.10
N GLU A 360 -11.76 6.41 -9.23
CA GLU A 360 -11.26 7.10 -10.44
C GLU A 360 -10.85 6.15 -11.56
N GLU A 361 -10.75 6.60 -12.80
CA GLU A 361 -10.39 5.73 -13.93
C GLU A 361 -9.01 5.06 -13.75
N ASP A 362 -8.01 5.83 -13.32
CA ASP A 362 -6.66 5.34 -12.99
C ASP A 362 -6.42 5.44 -11.48
N ALA A 363 -6.87 4.44 -10.73
CA ALA A 363 -6.86 4.48 -9.26
C ALA A 363 -5.44 4.50 -8.66
N GLY A 364 -4.45 3.82 -9.25
CA GLY A 364 -3.07 3.87 -8.78
C GLY A 364 -2.42 5.24 -9.00
N ARG A 365 -2.73 5.91 -10.11
CA ARG A 365 -2.35 7.32 -10.36
C ARG A 365 -3.04 8.26 -9.40
N ALA A 366 -4.31 8.02 -9.07
CA ALA A 366 -5.05 8.81 -8.11
C ALA A 366 -4.40 8.74 -6.71
N VAL A 367 -3.99 7.56 -6.26
CA VAL A 367 -3.19 7.38 -5.04
C VAL A 367 -1.88 8.19 -5.11
N ASN A 368 -1.14 8.11 -6.22
CA ASN A 368 0.09 8.89 -6.41
C ASN A 368 -0.16 10.42 -6.38
N ARG A 369 -1.28 10.90 -6.93
CA ARG A 369 -1.64 12.32 -6.85
C ARG A 369 -1.90 12.75 -5.41
N TRP A 370 -2.61 11.95 -4.63
CA TRP A 370 -2.83 12.19 -3.21
C TRP A 370 -1.51 12.20 -2.42
N GLN A 371 -0.63 11.22 -2.63
CA GLN A 371 0.68 11.17 -1.97
C GLN A 371 1.52 12.42 -2.24
N ARG A 372 1.49 12.97 -3.47
CA ARG A 372 2.14 14.25 -3.78
C ARG A 372 1.51 15.45 -3.04
N VAL A 373 0.20 15.43 -2.78
CA VAL A 373 -0.45 16.45 -1.93
C VAL A 373 0.08 16.35 -0.50
N GLN A 374 0.18 15.14 0.04
CA GLN A 374 0.72 14.92 1.39
C GLN A 374 2.18 15.33 1.50
N LEU A 375 3.01 15.01 0.50
CA LEU A 375 4.40 15.45 0.44
C LEU A 375 4.53 16.98 0.49
N ARG A 376 3.67 17.71 -0.24
CA ARG A 376 3.66 19.18 -0.20
C ARG A 376 3.31 19.70 1.19
N ARG A 377 2.22 19.21 1.79
CA ARG A 377 1.82 19.55 3.16
C ARG A 377 2.96 19.30 4.16
N TRP A 378 3.60 18.14 4.06
CA TRP A 378 4.74 17.77 4.91
C TRP A 378 5.92 18.74 4.77
N ARG A 379 6.29 19.08 3.53
CA ARG A 379 7.35 20.07 3.25
C ARG A 379 6.99 21.48 3.73
N ASP A 380 5.70 21.84 3.68
CA ASP A 380 5.19 23.11 4.19
C ASP A 380 5.08 23.15 5.73
N GLY A 381 5.45 22.06 6.41
CA GLY A 381 5.57 21.97 7.86
C GLY A 381 4.35 21.34 8.57
N ASP A 382 3.34 20.88 7.83
CA ASP A 382 2.19 20.18 8.40
C ASP A 382 2.59 18.80 8.93
N ARG A 383 2.73 18.69 10.25
CA ARG A 383 3.16 17.45 10.92
C ARG A 383 2.08 16.36 10.94
N ALA A 384 0.82 16.73 10.71
CA ALA A 384 -0.24 15.73 10.53
C ALA A 384 -0.08 14.97 9.21
N ALA A 385 0.60 15.55 8.21
CA ALA A 385 0.94 14.91 6.94
C ALA A 385 2.21 14.05 7.03
N SER A 386 2.51 13.45 8.20
CA SER A 386 3.68 12.57 8.36
C SER A 386 3.64 11.41 7.35
N PRO A 387 4.77 11.04 6.72
CA PRO A 387 4.85 9.92 5.78
C PRO A 387 4.50 8.54 6.33
N LEU A 388 4.40 8.39 7.66
CA LEU A 388 4.14 7.09 8.31
C LEU A 388 2.92 6.36 7.75
N HIS A 389 1.87 7.10 7.37
CA HIS A 389 0.65 6.54 6.80
C HIS A 389 0.69 6.53 5.27
N TRP A 390 0.78 7.71 4.65
CA TRP A 390 0.59 7.83 3.21
C TRP A 390 1.74 7.26 2.38
N ALA A 391 2.99 7.30 2.86
CA ALA A 391 4.12 6.73 2.13
C ALA A 391 4.18 5.20 2.24
N ALA A 392 3.44 4.61 3.19
CA ALA A 392 3.28 3.17 3.30
C ALA A 392 2.42 2.61 2.17
N VAL A 393 1.53 3.43 1.60
CA VAL A 393 0.55 3.00 0.61
C VAL A 393 1.22 2.77 -0.74
N VAL A 394 1.01 1.59 -1.31
CA VAL A 394 1.50 1.21 -2.64
C VAL A 394 0.39 0.54 -3.43
N SER A 395 0.44 0.64 -4.76
CA SER A 395 -0.53 -0.03 -5.63
C SER A 395 0.19 -1.00 -6.56
N PHE A 396 -0.26 -2.26 -6.55
CA PHE A 396 0.12 -3.32 -7.48
C PHE A 396 -0.88 -3.34 -8.63
N ALA A 397 -0.41 -3.34 -9.87
CA ALA A 397 -1.30 -3.31 -11.03
C ALA A 397 -0.91 -4.33 -12.11
N VAL A 398 -1.92 -4.91 -12.77
CA VAL A 398 -1.80 -5.83 -13.92
C VAL A 398 -2.82 -5.47 -15.00
N ASP A 399 -2.78 -6.17 -16.13
CA ASP A 399 -3.79 -6.07 -17.20
C ASP A 399 -4.00 -4.67 -17.79
N GLY A 400 -3.02 -3.78 -17.61
CA GLY A 400 -3.09 -2.39 -18.08
C GLY A 400 -3.64 -1.40 -17.06
N ALA A 401 -4.09 -1.83 -15.88
CA ALA A 401 -4.49 -0.94 -14.80
C ALA A 401 -3.33 -0.02 -14.36
N ARG A 402 -3.67 1.18 -13.88
CA ARG A 402 -2.74 2.25 -13.52
C ARG A 402 -3.17 3.02 -12.29
#